data_AF-F3FYF1-F1
#
_entry.id   AF-F3FYF1-F1
#
_cell.length_a   1.000
_cell.length_b   1.000
_cell.length_c   1.000
_cell.angle_alpha   90.00
_cell.angle_beta   90.00
_cell.angle_gamma   90.00
#
_symmetry.space_group_name_H-M   'P 1'
#
loop_
_entity.id
_entity.type
_entity.pdbx_description
1 polymer ?
#
loop_
_entity_poly.entity_id
_entity_poly.type
_entity_poly.pdbx_seq_one_letter_code
_entity_poly.pdbx_strand_id
1 'polypeptide(L)' 'QLVNMYGITETTVHVTYYPLQAEDAQRIGASPIGEHIPDLQLYVLDAHREPVP' A
#
# COMPACT_ATOMS: atom_id res chain seq x y z
N GLN A 1 -8.31 -0.46 16.48
CA GLN A 1 -8.13 -0.02 15.08
C GLN A 1 -7.43 -1.14 14.34
N LEU A 2 -7.86 -1.49 13.12
CA LEU A 2 -7.24 -2.53 12.30
C LEU A 2 -6.56 -1.86 11.10
N VAL A 3 -5.37 -2.33 10.71
CA VAL A 3 -4.56 -1.74 9.63
C VAL A 3 -4.03 -2.85 8.75
N ASN A 4 -4.13 -2.69 7.43
CA ASN A 4 -3.38 -3.50 6.48
C ASN A 4 -2.05 -2.80 6.19
N MET A 5 -0.93 -3.48 6.37
CA MET A 5 0.40 -2.93 6.10
C MET A 5 1.12 -3.81 5.09
N TYR A 6 1.91 -3.20 4.23
CA TYR A 6 2.67 -3.91 3.21
C TYR A 6 4.10 -3.40 3.13
N GLY A 7 5.04 -4.33 2.97
CA GLY A 7 6.45 -4.08 2.70
C GLY A 7 7.20 -5.39 2.56
N ILE A 8 8.37 -5.34 1.93
CA ILE A 8 9.28 -6.47 1.81
C ILE A 8 10.37 -6.38 2.88
N THR A 9 11.19 -7.42 3.02
CA THR A 9 12.26 -7.44 4.02
C THR A 9 13.30 -6.33 3.80
N GLU A 10 13.58 -6.01 2.54
CA GLU A 10 14.57 -5.05 2.08
C GLU A 10 14.16 -3.60 2.38
N THR A 11 12.85 -3.37 2.55
CA THR A 11 12.29 -2.05 2.87
C THR A 11 11.91 -1.93 4.34
N THR A 12 12.51 -2.75 5.22
CA THR A 12 12.26 -2.73 6.66
C THR A 12 10.82 -3.08 7.03
N VAL A 13 10.32 -4.19 6.48
CA VAL A 13 9.05 -4.85 6.84
C VAL A 13 7.79 -4.14 6.32
N HIS A 14 7.65 -2.82 6.50
CA HIS A 14 6.45 -2.08 6.06
C HIS A 14 6.81 -0.73 5.45
N VAL A 15 6.13 -0.38 4.36
CA VAL A 15 6.29 0.89 3.65
C VAL A 15 4.97 1.57 3.30
N THR A 16 3.86 0.82 3.28
CA THR A 16 2.52 1.39 3.14
C THR A 16 1.61 0.97 4.28
N TYR A 17 0.58 1.77 4.53
CA TYR A 17 -0.45 1.47 5.51
C TYR A 17 -1.85 1.86 5.00
N TYR A 18 -2.84 1.05 5.36
CA TYR A 18 -4.25 1.29 5.07
C TYR A 18 -5.10 1.07 6.33
N PRO A 19 -5.65 2.13 6.95
CA PRO A 19 -6.57 1.99 8.08
C PRO A 19 -7.91 1.38 7.62
N LEU A 20 -8.18 0.16 8.04
CA LEU A 20 -9.39 -0.56 7.65
C LEU A 20 -10.63 0.02 8.35
N GLN A 21 -11.71 0.18 7.58
CA GLN A 21 -13.05 0.55 8.00
C GLN A 21 -13.99 -0.65 7.93
N ALA A 22 -15.17 -0.54 8.54
CA ALA A 22 -16.14 -1.64 8.57
C ALA A 22 -16.63 -2.01 7.16
N GLU A 23 -16.71 -1.04 6.26
CA GLU A 23 -17.13 -1.19 4.86
C GLU A 23 -16.11 -2.02 4.06
N ASP A 24 -14.84 -2.02 4.46
CA ASP A 24 -13.79 -2.80 3.78
C ASP A 24 -14.03 -4.30 3.90
N ALA A 25 -14.73 -4.75 4.95
CA ALA A 25 -15.11 -6.15 5.12
C ALA A 25 -16.11 -6.63 4.06
N GLN A 26 -16.80 -5.70 3.37
CA GLN A 26 -17.73 -5.99 2.28
C GLN A 26 -17.07 -5.88 0.90
N ARG A 27 -15.80 -5.46 0.82
CA ARG A 27 -15.09 -5.31 -0.47
C ARG A 27 -14.92 -6.68 -1.13
N ILE A 28 -15.33 -6.77 -2.39
CA ILE A 28 -15.06 -7.93 -3.24
C ILE A 28 -13.67 -7.75 -3.87
N GLY A 29 -12.77 -8.71 -3.66
CA GLY A 29 -11.41 -8.70 -4.23
C GLY A 29 -10.31 -8.46 -3.20
N ALA A 30 -9.18 -7.92 -3.65
CA ALA A 30 -8.01 -7.71 -2.80
C ALA A 30 -8.18 -6.49 -1.87
N SER A 31 -7.63 -6.61 -0.66
CA SER A 31 -7.47 -5.47 0.25
C SER A 31 -6.37 -4.54 -0.27
N PRO A 32 -6.61 -3.22 -0.38
CA PRO A 32 -5.58 -2.27 -0.80
C PRO A 32 -4.44 -2.21 0.23
N ILE A 33 -3.23 -1.92 -0.27
CA ILE A 33 -2.04 -1.73 0.57
C ILE A 33 -1.92 -0.30 1.14
N GLY A 34 -2.77 0.61 0.67
CA GLY A 34 -2.89 1.97 1.18
C GLY A 34 -1.86 2.95 0.62
N GLU A 35 -1.49 3.93 1.45
CA GLU A 35 -0.57 5.01 1.11
C GLU A 35 0.81 4.79 1.75
N HIS A 36 1.83 5.50 1.25
CA HIS A 36 3.17 5.39 1.81
C HIS A 36 3.22 5.92 3.27
N ILE A 37 4.07 5.30 4.09
CA ILE A 37 4.40 5.84 5.41
C ILE A 37 5.10 7.21 5.22
N PRO A 38 4.84 8.21 6.08
CA PRO A 38 5.52 9.51 5.99
C PRO A 38 7.03 9.34 6.05
N ASP A 39 7.78 10.04 5.19
CA ASP A 39 9.24 9.92 4.94
C ASP A 39 9.66 8.92 3.85
N LEU A 40 8.78 8.02 3.43
CA LEU A 40 9.01 7.09 2.33
C LEU A 40 8.42 7.61 1.01
N GLN A 41 8.79 6.97 -0.09
CA GLN A 41 8.27 7.26 -1.43
C GLN A 41 7.73 5.97 -2.06
N LEU A 42 6.63 6.09 -2.82
CA LEU A 42 6.02 4.99 -3.54
C LEU A 42 5.89 5.37 -5.01
N TYR A 43 6.34 4.49 -5.90
CA TYR A 43 6.26 4.69 -7.34
C TYR A 43 5.64 3.46 -7.98
N VAL A 44 4.64 3.68 -8.85
CA VAL A 44 4.17 2.67 -9.79
C VAL A 44 4.71 3.07 -11.15
N LEU A 45 5.57 2.23 -11.72
CA LEU A 45 6.29 2.53 -12.96
C LEU A 45 5.87 1.58 -14.07
N ASP A 46 5.88 2.07 -15.30
CA ASP A 46 5.71 1.26 -16.50
C ASP A 46 7.01 0.53 -16.91
N ALA A 47 6.98 -0.15 -18.07
CA ALA A 47 8.12 -0.87 -18.61
C ALA A 47 9.31 0.03 -19.01
N HIS A 48 9.09 1.32 -19.22
CA HIS A 48 10.11 2.31 -19.54
C HIS A 48 10.66 3.04 -18.29
N ARG A 49 10.15 2.69 -17.10
CA ARG A 49 10.45 3.31 -15.80
C ARG A 49 9.87 4.71 -15.63
N GLU A 50 8.77 5.00 -16.31
CA GLU A 50 8.03 6.24 -16.16
C GLU A 50 6.84 6.04 -15.20
N PRO A 51 6.49 7.03 -14.35
CA PRO A 51 5.32 6.92 -13.48
C PRO A 51 4.03 6.74 -14.28
N VAL A 52 3.18 5.79 -13.86
CA VAL A 52 1.86 5.59 -14.47
C VAL A 52 0.80 6.49 -13.81
N PRO A 53 -0.22 6.94 -14.57
CA PRO A 53 -1.41 7.62 -14.01
C PRO A 53 -2.24 6.75 -13.07
#